data_AF-A0A6J5VEA5-F1
#
_entry.id   AF-A0A6J5VEA5-F1
#
_cell.length_a   1.000
_cell.length_b   1.000
_cell.length_c   1.000
_cell.angle_alpha   90.00
_cell.angle_beta   90.00
_cell.angle_gamma   90.00
#
_symmetry.space_group_name_H-M   'P 1'
#
loop_
_entity.id
_entity.type
_entity.pdbx_description
1 polymer ?
#
loop_
_entity_poly.entity_id
_entity_poly.type
_entity_poly.pdbx_seq_one_letter_code
_entity_poly.pdbx_strand_id
1 'polypeptide(L)' 'MSVLDYEPELFPGLIYHMKQPKIVLLIFAGKIVITGAKVREDTYKAFENTSPVLTEFRKVEQWCVSLTPKSENKKSVA' A
#
# COMPACT_ATOMS: atom_id res chain seq x y z
N MET A 1 -19.45 -2.86 -9.49
CA MET A 1 -18.97 -1.80 -8.58
C MET A 1 -18.53 -2.43 -7.27
N SER A 2 -17.23 -2.68 -7.10
CA SER A 2 -16.62 -2.73 -5.77
C SER A 2 -16.57 -1.31 -5.21
N VAL A 3 -16.57 -1.18 -3.89
CA VAL A 3 -16.53 0.11 -3.16
C VAL A 3 -15.30 0.11 -2.28
N LEU A 4 -14.65 1.27 -2.16
CA LEU A 4 -13.45 1.47 -1.37
C LEU A 4 -13.65 2.68 -0.46
N ASP A 5 -13.48 2.46 0.84
CA ASP A 5 -13.70 3.45 1.87
C ASP A 5 -12.40 3.63 2.68
N TYR A 6 -11.96 4.88 2.83
CA TYR A 6 -10.78 5.24 3.60
C TYR A 6 -11.00 6.56 4.34
N GLU A 7 -11.22 6.46 5.64
CA GLU A 7 -11.46 7.59 6.54
C GLU A 7 -10.52 7.46 7.75
N PRO A 8 -9.25 7.91 7.64
CA PRO A 8 -8.22 7.66 8.65
C PRO A 8 -8.55 8.22 10.05
N GLU A 9 -9.39 9.27 10.11
CA GLU A 9 -9.88 9.86 11.36
C GLU A 9 -10.84 8.92 12.11
N LEU A 10 -11.54 8.03 11.39
CA LEU A 10 -12.50 7.09 11.95
C LEU A 10 -11.93 5.67 12.05
N PHE A 11 -11.10 5.26 11.09
CA PHE A 11 -10.50 3.94 11.04
C PHE A 11 -9.14 3.97 10.31
N PRO A 12 -8.06 3.45 10.92
CA PRO A 12 -6.70 3.56 10.35
C PRO A 12 -6.43 2.60 9.17
N GLY A 13 -7.43 1.82 8.74
CA GLY A 13 -7.31 0.88 7.63
C GLY A 13 -8.18 1.29 6.43
N LEU A 14 -7.84 0.78 5.27
CA LEU A 14 -8.65 0.91 4.06
C LEU A 14 -9.60 -0.28 3.95
N ILE A 15 -10.88 -0.01 3.74
CA ILE A 15 -11.92 -1.02 3.63
C ILE A 15 -12.27 -1.20 2.16
N TYR A 16 -12.12 -2.41 1.65
CA TYR A 16 -12.44 -2.74 0.27
C TYR A 16 -13.53 -3.82 0.18
N HIS A 17 -14.67 -3.43 -0.38
CA HIS A 17 -15.83 -4.28 -0.58
C HIS A 17 -15.80 -4.90 -1.98
N MET A 18 -15.42 -6.18 -2.07
CA MET A 18 -15.44 -6.94 -3.32
C MET A 18 -16.82 -7.56 -3.52
N LYS A 19 -17.40 -7.43 -4.73
CA LYS A 19 -18.72 -8.01 -5.06
C LYS A 19 -18.65 -9.49 -5.46
N GLN A 20 -17.59 -9.89 -6.16
CA GLN A 20 -17.39 -11.27 -6.62
C GLN A 20 -15.91 -11.66 -6.44
N PRO A 21 -15.60 -12.57 -5.48
CA PRO A 21 -16.49 -13.09 -4.43
C PRO A 21 -17.01 -12.00 -3.47
N LYS A 22 -18.11 -12.28 -2.75
CA LYS A 22 -18.69 -11.31 -1.79
C LYS A 22 -17.90 -11.34 -0.49
N ILE A 23 -16.90 -10.48 -0.39
CA ILE A 23 -15.95 -10.44 0.72
C ILE A 23 -15.53 -9.00 1.03
N VAL A 24 -14.93 -8.81 2.19
CA VAL A 24 -14.38 -7.53 2.63
C VAL A 24 -12.90 -7.70 2.93
N LEU A 25 -12.09 -6.79 2.41
CA LEU A 25 -10.66 -6.71 2.70
C LEU A 25 -10.41 -5.48 3.57
N LEU A 26 -9.66 -5.66 4.65
CA LEU A 26 -9.16 -4.58 5.51
C LEU A 26 -7.66 -4.48 5.28
N ILE A 27 -7.20 -3.37 4.75
CA ILE A 27 -5.81 -3.16 4.38
C ILE A 27 -5.20 -2.16 5.34
N PHE A 28 -4.15 -2.58 6.04
CA PHE A 28 -3.35 -1.77 6.93
C PHE A 28 -1.91 -1.66 6.39
N ALA A 29 -1.10 -0.79 6.98
CA ALA A 29 0.31 -0.63 6.64
C ALA A 29 1.11 -1.94 6.82
N GLY A 30 1.17 -2.77 5.77
CA GLY A 30 1.87 -4.05 5.74
C GLY A 30 1.05 -5.28 6.14
N LYS A 31 -0.27 -5.15 6.37
CA LYS A 31 -1.15 -6.29 6.71
C LYS A 31 -2.46 -6.22 5.94
N ILE A 32 -2.93 -7.37 5.46
CA ILE A 32 -4.23 -7.50 4.79
C ILE A 32 -5.04 -8.54 5.55
N VAL A 33 -6.25 -8.18 5.95
CA VAL A 33 -7.22 -9.10 6.56
C VAL A 33 -8.34 -9.31 5.55
N ILE A 34 -8.63 -10.58 5.24
CA ILE A 34 -9.71 -10.96 4.31
C ILE A 34 -10.80 -11.65 5.13
N THR A 35 -12.04 -11.18 5.02
CA THR A 35 -13.19 -11.72 5.76
C THR A 35 -14.41 -11.88 4.86
N GLY A 36 -15.36 -12.72 5.28
CA GLY A 36 -16.62 -12.99 4.57
C GLY A 36 -16.56 -14.08 3.50
N ALA A 37 -15.41 -14.75 3.33
CA ALA A 37 -15.29 -15.89 2.44
C ALA A 37 -16.03 -17.11 2.99
N LYS A 38 -16.78 -17.82 2.13
CA LYS A 38 -17.48 -19.07 2.52
C LYS A 38 -16.63 -20.31 2.28
N VAL A 39 -15.74 -20.23 1.29
CA VAL A 39 -14.81 -21.29 0.90
C VAL A 39 -13.41 -20.71 0.77
N ARG A 40 -12.39 -21.54 0.90
CA ARG A 40 -10.99 -21.10 0.94
C ARG A 40 -10.56 -20.47 -0.39
N GLU A 41 -11.11 -20.96 -1.50
CA GLU A 41 -10.86 -20.52 -2.86
C GLU A 41 -11.24 -19.05 -3.07
N ASP A 42 -12.27 -18.57 -2.37
CA ASP A 42 -12.68 -17.16 -2.45
C ASP A 42 -11.63 -16.24 -1.84
N THR A 43 -10.96 -16.68 -0.76
CA THR A 43 -9.85 -15.94 -0.15
C THR A 43 -8.66 -15.82 -1.10
N TYR A 44 -8.35 -16.89 -1.84
CA TYR A 44 -7.27 -16.86 -2.82
C TYR A 44 -7.59 -15.93 -3.99
N LYS A 45 -8.79 -16.04 -4.56
CA LYS A 45 -9.26 -15.14 -5.63
C LYS A 45 -9.26 -13.67 -5.21
N ALA A 46 -9.65 -13.40 -3.97
CA ALA A 46 -9.59 -12.06 -3.39
C ALA A 46 -8.18 -11.48 -3.46
N PHE A 47 -7.22 -12.27 -2.98
CA PHE A 47 -5.84 -11.87 -2.88
C PHE A 47 -5.24 -11.70 -4.28
N GLU A 48 -5.47 -12.63 -5.19
CA GLU A 48 -5.01 -12.54 -6.59
C GLU A 48 -5.54 -11.28 -7.30
N ASN A 49 -6.80 -10.93 -7.09
CA ASN A 49 -7.39 -9.72 -7.68
C ASN A 49 -6.82 -8.43 -7.09
N THR A 50 -6.42 -8.43 -5.81
CA THR A 50 -6.05 -7.19 -5.09
C THR A 50 -4.53 -6.97 -5.03
N SER A 51 -3.75 -8.05 -5.03
CA SER A 51 -2.28 -8.03 -5.00
C SER A 51 -1.61 -7.15 -6.07
N PRO A 52 -2.00 -7.19 -7.36
CA PRO A 52 -1.37 -6.34 -8.38
C PRO A 52 -1.58 -4.85 -8.10
N VAL A 53 -2.80 -4.47 -7.69
CA VAL A 53 -3.15 -3.08 -7.35
C VAL A 53 -2.32 -2.60 -6.16
N LEU A 54 -2.23 -3.38 -5.09
CA LEU A 54 -1.45 -3.00 -3.91
C LEU A 54 0.05 -2.91 -4.19
N THR A 55 0.54 -3.74 -5.11
CA THR A 55 1.95 -3.71 -5.54
C THR A 55 2.27 -2.44 -6.31
N GLU A 56 1.33 -1.95 -7.13
CA GLU A 56 1.47 -0.69 -7.88
C GLU A 56 1.65 0.52 -6.95
N PHE A 57 0.93 0.55 -5.83
CA PHE A 57 1.02 1.63 -4.84
C PHE A 57 2.08 1.41 -3.76
N ARG A 58 2.93 0.39 -3.89
CA ARG A 58 4.00 0.14 -2.92
C ARG A 58 4.98 1.30 -2.95
N LYS A 59 4.99 2.11 -1.89
CA LYS A 59 6.04 3.10 -1.66
C LYS A 59 7.36 2.36 -1.49
N VAL A 60 8.25 2.50 -2.47
CA VAL A 60 9.68 2.27 -2.22
C VAL A 60 10.09 3.44 -1.35
N GLU A 61 10.57 3.16 -0.14
CA GLU A 61 11.21 4.16 0.72
C GLU A 61 12.26 4.89 -0.13
N GLN A 62 11.92 6.07 -0.66
CA GLN A 62 12.89 7.00 -1.21
C GLN A 62 13.58 7.59 0.01
N TRP A 63 14.52 6.82 0.57
CA TRP A 63 15.51 7.39 1.47
C TRP A 63 16.13 8.56 0.73
N CYS A 64 15.93 9.75 1.29
CA CYS A 64 16.38 11.01 0.71
C CYS A 64 17.81 10.86 0.18
N VAL A 65 18.01 11.13 -1.11
CA VAL A 65 19.31 11.63 -1.60
C VAL A 65 19.44 13.07 -1.10
N SER A 66 19.42 13.26 0.22
CA SER A 66 19.88 14.45 0.90
C SER A 66 21.30 14.18 1.37
N LEU A 67 22.21 14.05 0.40
CA LEU A 67 23.62 14.36 0.61
C LEU A 67 23.99 15.46 -0.39
N THR A 68 23.70 16.71 -0.02
CA THR A 68 24.43 17.88 -0.51
C THR A 68 24.74 18.78 0.69
N PRO A 69 25.83 19.58 0.71
CA PRO A 69 27.05 19.59 -0.10
C PRO A 69 28.34 19.52 0.78
N LYS A 70 29.40 18.82 0.37
CA LYS A 70 30.73 19.05 0.97
C LYS A 70 31.46 20.10 0.14
N SER A 71 31.49 21.32 0.66
CA SER A 71 32.35 22.40 0.21
C SER A 71 33.81 21.95 0.31
N GLU A 72 34.50 21.83 -0.81
CA GLU A 72 35.96 21.72 -0.85
C GLU A 72 36.52 22.85 -1.72
N ASN A 73 36.68 23.97 -1.02
CA ASN A 73 37.70 24.98 -1.17
C ASN A 73 38.80 24.65 -2.21
N LYS A 74 38.71 25.19 -3.44
CA LYS A 74 39.91 25.51 -4.22
C LYS A 74 40.22 26.98 -4.02
N LYS A 75 41.10 27.23 -3.04
CA LYS A 75 41.80 28.50 -2.91
C LYS A 75 42.53 28.77 -4.23
N SER A 76 42.26 29.95 -4.78
CA SER A 76 43.12 30.66 -5.72
C SER A 76 44.42 31.04 -5.00
N VAL A 77 45.56 30.48 -5.42
CA VAL A 77 46.95 30.96 -5.27
C VAL A 77 47.79 30.03 -6.18
N ALA A 78 48.63 30.39 -7.16
CA ALA A 78 49.10 31.65 -7.76
C ALA A 78 49.38 31.37 -9.25
#